data_AF-A0A960ZHV0-F1
#
_entry.id   AF-A0A960ZHV0-F1
#
_cell.length_a   1.000
_cell.length_b   1.000
_cell.length_c   1.000
_cell.angle_alpha   90.00
_cell.angle_beta   90.00
_cell.angle_gamma   90.00
#
_symmetry.space_group_name_H-M   'P 1'
#
loop_
_entity.id
_entity.type
_entity.pdbx_description
1 polymer ?
#
loop_
_entity_poly.entity_id
_entity_poly.type
_entity_poly.pdbx_seq_one_letter_code
_entity_poly.pdbx_strand_id
1 'polypeptide(L)'
;MVGYFIFALVIIIPFLALLSYFLKKKGYSKNSLFFAGIAYIASGLPLLFSWFLIFGLILIAFGGLLIFLSRYRLALAWQIFIILTLPIASLALWFHSESSRNIFLIPENYRGRVLIVHGCKDGSPREFEGRYRIYRIPANGILKSKFDFAGSSFDHLHSRFFYVKQDTGERLPILEQSDDGKTDDLQIQGLWSLQLQSNGETPIDFIVDKKGQDLQDYQKERFDEFQKAMDDCSTQ
;
A
#
# COMPACT_ATOMS: atom_id res chain seq x y z
N MET A 1 -12.32 21.42 12.88
CA MET A 1 -12.64 20.47 11.78
C MET A 1 -14.02 19.82 11.85
N VAL A 2 -14.79 19.96 12.96
CA VAL A 2 -16.17 19.41 13.07
C VAL A 2 -17.24 20.28 12.37
N GLY A 3 -16.99 21.59 12.18
CA GLY A 3 -17.96 22.53 11.59
C GLY A 3 -18.27 22.32 10.11
N TYR A 4 -17.30 21.90 9.30
CA TYR A 4 -17.51 21.61 7.87
C TYR A 4 -18.38 20.37 7.64
N PHE A 5 -18.42 19.47 8.63
CA PHE A 5 -19.16 18.21 8.59
C PHE A 5 -20.68 18.40 8.70
N ILE A 6 -21.10 19.31 9.58
CA ILE A 6 -22.51 19.65 9.77
C ILE A 6 -23.00 20.49 8.58
N PHE A 7 -22.17 21.39 8.06
CA PHE A 7 -22.51 22.19 6.88
C PHE A 7 -22.68 21.35 5.61
N ALA A 8 -21.84 20.32 5.41
CA ALA A 8 -21.98 19.41 4.28
C ALA A 8 -23.31 18.62 4.36
N LEU A 9 -23.68 18.10 5.54
CA LEU A 9 -24.94 17.37 5.72
C LEU A 9 -26.18 18.26 5.49
N VAL A 10 -26.16 19.51 5.96
CA VAL A 10 -27.28 20.45 5.81
C VAL A 10 -27.49 20.88 4.35
N ILE A 11 -26.46 20.84 3.50
CA ILE A 11 -26.58 21.19 2.07
C ILE A 11 -26.87 19.96 1.21
N ILE A 12 -26.23 18.83 1.52
CA ILE A 12 -26.35 17.60 0.74
C ILE A 12 -27.75 17.00 0.87
N ILE A 13 -28.32 16.92 2.06
CA ILE A 13 -29.66 16.33 2.27
C ILE A 13 -30.76 17.03 1.43
N PRO A 14 -30.92 18.37 1.47
CA PRO A 14 -31.90 19.04 0.64
C PRO A 14 -31.55 19.00 -0.86
N PHE A 15 -30.27 19.02 -1.25
CA PHE A 15 -29.86 18.87 -2.64
C PHE A 15 -30.22 17.48 -3.21
N LEU A 16 -29.98 16.42 -2.44
CA LEU A 16 -30.34 15.06 -2.80
C LEU A 16 -31.86 14.87 -2.85
N ALA A 17 -32.61 15.49 -1.93
CA ALA A 17 -34.07 15.51 -1.95
C ALA A 17 -34.60 16.23 -3.21
N LEU A 18 -34.03 17.39 -3.55
CA LEU A 18 -34.40 18.19 -4.72
C LEU A 18 -34.08 17.45 -6.03
N LEU A 19 -32.91 16.80 -6.11
CA LEU A 19 -32.50 16.00 -7.26
C LEU A 19 -33.42 14.79 -7.45
N SER A 20 -33.77 14.09 -6.36
CA SER A 20 -34.72 12.96 -6.41
C SER A 20 -36.11 13.40 -6.89
N TYR A 21 -36.58 14.57 -6.45
CA TYR A 21 -37.84 15.16 -6.88
C TYR A 21 -37.80 15.52 -8.38
N PHE A 22 -36.68 16.07 -8.85
CA PHE A 22 -36.49 16.43 -10.25
C PHE A 22 -36.41 15.19 -11.17
N LEU A 23 -35.72 14.14 -10.73
CA LEU A 23 -35.64 12.85 -11.43
C LEU A 23 -37.04 12.18 -11.50
N LYS A 24 -37.85 12.27 -10.45
CA LYS A 24 -39.24 11.78 -10.51
C LYS A 24 -40.11 12.61 -11.48
N LYS A 25 -39.93 13.93 -11.51
CA LYS A 25 -40.67 14.84 -12.40
C LYS A 25 -40.31 14.67 -13.89
N LYS A 26 -39.08 14.27 -14.19
CA LYS A 26 -38.60 14.03 -15.57
C LYS A 26 -39.01 12.68 -16.17
N GLY A 27 -39.78 11.86 -15.45
CA GLY A 27 -40.28 10.58 -15.97
C GLY A 27 -39.25 9.44 -15.99
N TYR A 28 -38.19 9.51 -15.17
CA TYR A 28 -37.21 8.43 -15.10
C TYR A 28 -37.87 7.10 -14.67
N SER A 29 -37.57 6.03 -15.40
CA SER A 29 -38.12 4.70 -15.14
C SER A 29 -37.66 4.15 -13.79
N LYS A 30 -38.50 3.34 -13.13
CA LYS A 30 -38.15 2.64 -11.88
C LYS A 30 -36.82 1.88 -12.01
N ASN A 31 -36.56 1.31 -13.18
CA ASN A 31 -35.35 0.57 -13.50
C ASN A 31 -34.11 1.47 -13.47
N SER A 32 -34.17 2.67 -14.04
CA SER A 32 -33.04 3.61 -14.01
C SER A 32 -32.65 4.06 -12.60
N LEU A 33 -33.63 4.26 -11.70
CA LEU A 33 -33.35 4.59 -10.30
C LEU A 33 -32.68 3.43 -9.56
N PHE A 34 -33.07 2.20 -9.88
CA PHE A 34 -32.46 0.99 -9.30
C PHE A 34 -30.98 0.86 -9.68
N PHE A 35 -30.68 0.93 -10.98
CA PHE A 35 -29.30 0.80 -11.48
C PHE A 35 -28.41 1.97 -11.04
N ALA A 36 -28.97 3.19 -10.96
CA ALA A 36 -28.26 4.33 -10.38
C ALA A 36 -27.88 4.05 -8.92
N GLY A 37 -28.80 3.49 -8.12
CA GLY A 37 -28.52 3.13 -6.74
C GLY A 37 -27.41 2.07 -6.58
N ILE A 38 -27.40 1.04 -7.44
CA ILE A 38 -26.30 0.07 -7.49
C ILE A 38 -24.96 0.75 -7.81
N ALA A 39 -24.94 1.62 -8.83
CA ALA A 39 -23.73 2.32 -9.23
C ALA A 39 -23.14 3.17 -8.08
N TYR A 40 -24.00 3.87 -7.33
CA TYR A 40 -23.59 4.63 -6.15
C TYR A 40 -22.98 3.74 -5.06
N ILE A 41 -23.61 2.61 -4.74
CA ILE A 41 -23.07 1.66 -3.74
C ILE A 41 -21.73 1.07 -4.21
N ALA A 42 -21.65 0.64 -5.47
CA ALA A 42 -20.43 0.08 -6.06
C ALA A 42 -19.27 1.10 -6.05
N SER A 43 -19.56 2.39 -6.28
CA SER A 43 -18.57 3.45 -6.21
C SER A 43 -18.14 3.81 -4.78
N GLY A 44 -19.02 3.62 -3.79
CA GLY A 44 -18.72 3.92 -2.38
C GLY A 44 -17.93 2.83 -1.67
N LEU A 45 -18.09 1.56 -2.08
CA LEU A 45 -17.42 0.39 -1.48
C LEU A 45 -15.89 0.51 -1.41
N PRO A 46 -15.16 0.88 -2.49
CA PRO A 46 -13.71 1.06 -2.44
C PRO A 46 -13.26 2.15 -1.47
N LEU A 47 -14.10 3.17 -1.23
CA LEU A 47 -13.77 4.31 -0.39
C LEU A 47 -13.86 4.01 1.11
N LEU A 48 -14.51 2.90 1.51
CA LEU A 48 -14.56 2.47 2.91
C LEU A 48 -13.18 2.08 3.47
N PHE A 49 -12.25 1.71 2.60
CA PHE A 49 -10.88 1.31 2.95
C PHE A 49 -9.85 2.43 2.75
N SER A 50 -10.31 3.65 2.49
CA SER A 50 -9.47 4.83 2.27
C SER A 50 -9.68 5.86 3.37
N TRP A 51 -8.83 6.89 3.40
CA TRP A 51 -9.01 8.09 4.23
C TRP A 51 -10.37 8.77 3.98
N PHE A 52 -11.00 8.51 2.83
CA PHE A 52 -12.31 9.02 2.42
C PHE A 52 -13.51 8.19 2.91
N LEU A 53 -13.36 7.42 3.98
CA LEU A 53 -14.40 6.55 4.56
C LEU A 53 -15.78 7.21 4.62
N ILE A 54 -15.84 8.46 5.07
CA ILE A 54 -17.12 9.15 5.26
C ILE A 54 -17.79 9.48 3.92
N PHE A 55 -17.02 9.78 2.88
CA PHE A 55 -17.55 9.97 1.54
C PHE A 55 -18.09 8.64 0.98
N GLY A 56 -17.40 7.53 1.24
CA GLY A 56 -17.87 6.18 0.93
C GLY A 56 -19.22 5.86 1.58
N LEU A 57 -19.36 6.15 2.87
CA LEU A 57 -20.63 5.95 3.60
C LEU A 57 -21.78 6.79 3.02
N ILE A 58 -21.52 8.04 2.61
CA ILE A 58 -22.53 8.91 1.99
C ILE A 58 -23.02 8.33 0.66
N LEU A 59 -22.11 7.86 -0.20
CA LEU A 59 -22.47 7.25 -1.49
C LEU A 59 -23.28 5.97 -1.30
N ILE A 60 -22.92 5.13 -0.33
CA ILE A 60 -23.65 3.89 -0.02
C ILE A 60 -25.05 4.22 0.51
N ALA A 61 -25.17 5.16 1.44
CA ALA A 61 -26.47 5.59 1.98
C ALA A 61 -27.37 6.17 0.88
N PHE A 62 -26.80 6.98 -0.03
CA PHE A 62 -27.54 7.54 -1.14
C PHE A 62 -27.98 6.48 -2.17
N GLY A 63 -27.10 5.53 -2.49
CA GLY A 63 -27.45 4.42 -3.37
C GLY A 63 -28.53 3.52 -2.78
N GLY A 64 -28.48 3.25 -1.47
CA GLY A 64 -29.53 2.53 -0.74
C GLY A 64 -30.88 3.25 -0.80
N LEU A 65 -30.89 4.58 -0.64
CA LEU A 65 -32.10 5.40 -0.78
C LEU A 65 -32.69 5.32 -2.19
N LEU A 66 -31.86 5.36 -3.25
CA LEU A 66 -32.32 5.23 -4.63
C LEU A 66 -32.93 3.86 -4.93
N ILE A 67 -32.32 2.79 -4.41
CA ILE A 67 -32.87 1.42 -4.52
C ILE A 67 -34.22 1.34 -3.78
N PHE A 68 -34.31 1.90 -2.58
CA PHE A 68 -35.56 1.94 -1.81
C PHE A 68 -36.68 2.69 -2.55
N LEU A 69 -36.37 3.86 -3.12
CA LEU A 69 -37.32 4.69 -3.86
C LEU A 69 -37.74 4.06 -5.19
N SER A 70 -36.86 3.27 -5.82
CA SER A 70 -37.14 2.59 -7.07
C SER A 70 -38.31 1.60 -6.96
N ARG A 71 -38.53 1.01 -5.76
CA ARG A 71 -39.54 -0.05 -5.52
C ARG A 71 -39.45 -1.22 -6.51
N TYR A 72 -38.29 -1.39 -7.13
CA TYR A 72 -38.05 -2.42 -8.11
C TYR A 72 -37.88 -3.77 -7.41
N ARG A 73 -38.79 -4.70 -7.69
CA ARG A 73 -38.73 -6.06 -7.13
C ARG A 73 -37.83 -6.91 -8.04
N LEU A 74 -36.55 -7.03 -7.69
CA LEU A 74 -35.76 -8.13 -8.24
C LEU A 74 -36.25 -9.46 -7.69
N ALA A 75 -36.17 -10.49 -8.52
CA ALA A 75 -36.29 -11.84 -8.04
C ALA A 75 -35.21 -12.12 -6.99
N LEU A 76 -35.58 -12.82 -5.93
CA LEU A 76 -34.72 -13.13 -4.77
C LEU A 76 -33.35 -13.69 -5.19
N ALA A 77 -33.31 -14.53 -6.23
CA ALA A 77 -32.08 -15.10 -6.79
C ALA A 77 -31.07 -14.05 -7.25
N TRP A 78 -31.52 -12.96 -7.87
CA TRP A 78 -30.63 -11.86 -8.31
C TRP A 78 -30.12 -11.02 -7.14
N GLN A 79 -30.92 -10.88 -6.07
CA GLN A 79 -30.48 -10.21 -4.84
C GLN A 79 -29.35 -11.00 -4.17
N ILE A 80 -29.53 -12.32 -4.03
CA ILE A 80 -28.54 -13.22 -3.45
C ILE A 80 -27.25 -13.21 -4.27
N PHE A 81 -27.35 -13.25 -5.61
CA PHE A 81 -26.19 -13.21 -6.49
C PHE A 81 -25.36 -11.93 -6.31
N ILE A 82 -25.99 -10.75 -6.30
CA ILE A 82 -25.27 -9.47 -6.13
C ILE A 82 -24.65 -9.37 -4.73
N ILE A 83 -25.38 -9.79 -3.70
CA ILE A 83 -24.91 -9.74 -2.30
C ILE A 83 -23.73 -10.68 -2.07
N LEU A 84 -23.66 -11.83 -2.75
CA LEU A 84 -22.53 -12.75 -2.61
C LEU A 84 -21.35 -12.37 -3.51
N THR A 85 -21.60 -11.99 -4.77
CA THR A 85 -20.52 -11.75 -5.74
C THR A 85 -19.69 -10.52 -5.43
N LEU A 86 -20.29 -9.42 -4.97
CA LEU A 86 -19.56 -8.19 -4.62
C LEU A 86 -18.54 -8.38 -3.49
N PRO A 87 -18.88 -8.93 -2.30
CA PRO A 87 -17.90 -9.17 -1.25
C PRO A 87 -16.89 -10.25 -1.63
N ILE A 88 -17.28 -11.29 -2.38
CA ILE A 88 -16.32 -12.31 -2.85
C ILE A 88 -15.31 -11.70 -3.82
N ALA A 89 -15.75 -10.89 -4.79
CA ALA A 89 -14.86 -10.20 -5.72
C ALA A 89 -13.95 -9.19 -4.99
N SER A 90 -14.50 -8.45 -4.02
CA SER A 90 -13.71 -7.55 -3.16
C SER A 90 -12.67 -8.30 -2.35
N LEU A 91 -13.01 -9.48 -1.81
CA LEU A 91 -12.09 -10.32 -1.05
C LEU A 91 -10.98 -10.89 -1.95
N ALA A 92 -11.35 -11.34 -3.16
CA ALA A 92 -10.40 -11.85 -4.14
C ALA A 92 -9.38 -10.77 -4.58
N LEU A 93 -9.85 -9.55 -4.81
CA LEU A 93 -8.98 -8.41 -5.11
C LEU A 93 -8.07 -8.04 -3.93
N TRP A 94 -8.57 -8.15 -2.69
CA TRP A 94 -7.75 -7.93 -1.48
C TRP A 94 -6.59 -8.94 -1.38
N PHE A 95 -6.85 -10.23 -1.63
CA PHE A 95 -5.83 -11.27 -1.63
C PHE A 95 -4.82 -11.12 -2.78
N HIS A 96 -5.17 -10.42 -3.85
CA HIS A 96 -4.28 -10.17 -4.98
C HIS A 96 -3.35 -8.97 -4.77
N SER A 97 -3.52 -8.17 -3.71
CA SER A 97 -2.56 -7.11 -3.40
C SER A 97 -1.22 -7.75 -3.03
N GLU A 98 -0.18 -7.48 -3.82
CA GLU A 98 1.16 -8.00 -3.55
C GLU A 98 1.57 -7.59 -2.13
N SER A 99 2.07 -8.53 -1.35
CA SER A 99 2.30 -8.31 0.08
C SER A 99 3.13 -7.06 0.37
N SER A 100 2.66 -6.22 1.29
CA SER A 100 3.36 -5.04 1.81
C SER A 100 4.46 -5.37 2.83
N ARG A 101 4.66 -6.65 3.17
CA ARG A 101 5.59 -7.06 4.23
C ARG A 101 6.88 -7.64 3.68
N ASN A 102 7.99 -7.26 4.29
CA ASN A 102 9.34 -7.57 3.80
C ASN A 102 10.14 -8.39 4.82
N ILE A 103 10.96 -9.33 4.34
CA ILE A 103 12.00 -10.01 5.10
C ILE A 103 13.33 -9.64 4.44
N PHE A 104 14.22 -8.98 5.18
CA PHE A 104 15.57 -8.66 4.74
C PHE A 104 16.55 -9.66 5.33
N LEU A 105 17.25 -10.37 4.45
CA LEU A 105 18.27 -11.35 4.77
C LEU A 105 19.64 -10.71 4.50
N ILE A 106 20.33 -10.31 5.57
CA ILE A 106 21.57 -9.56 5.52
C ILE A 106 22.74 -10.51 5.85
N PRO A 107 23.86 -10.49 5.12
CA PRO A 107 25.01 -11.31 5.49
C PRO A 107 25.51 -10.94 6.91
N GLU A 108 25.84 -11.93 7.75
CA GLU A 108 26.19 -11.71 9.17
C GLU A 108 27.29 -10.65 9.41
N ASN A 109 28.26 -10.57 8.50
CA ASN A 109 29.41 -9.67 8.58
C ASN A 109 29.20 -8.35 7.81
N TYR A 110 28.01 -8.15 7.24
CA TYR A 110 27.71 -6.95 6.47
C TYR A 110 27.45 -5.76 7.39
N ARG A 111 28.11 -4.63 7.09
CA ARG A 111 28.02 -3.39 7.86
C ARG A 111 27.99 -2.22 6.89
N GLY A 112 27.10 -1.25 7.13
CA GLY A 112 26.94 -0.09 6.28
C GLY A 112 25.63 -0.09 5.48
N ARG A 113 25.64 0.64 4.36
CA ARG A 113 24.44 1.05 3.63
C ARG A 113 23.94 0.02 2.61
N VAL A 114 22.70 -0.41 2.79
CA VAL A 114 21.95 -1.27 1.86
C VAL A 114 21.07 -0.42 0.95
N LEU A 115 21.04 -0.78 -0.34
CA LEU A 115 20.15 -0.25 -1.36
C LEU A 115 19.43 -1.40 -2.05
N ILE A 116 18.12 -1.29 -2.19
CA ILE A 116 17.29 -2.22 -2.97
C ILE A 116 16.59 -1.42 -4.07
N VAL A 117 16.88 -1.80 -5.32
CA VAL A 117 16.30 -1.20 -6.53
C VAL A 117 15.22 -2.15 -7.07
N HIS A 118 14.02 -1.61 -7.30
CA HIS A 118 12.86 -2.35 -7.79
C HIS A 118 12.75 -2.27 -9.32
N GLY A 119 11.95 -3.16 -9.91
CA GLY A 119 11.62 -3.12 -11.35
C GLY A 119 12.75 -3.52 -12.33
N CYS A 120 13.87 -4.08 -11.86
CA CYS A 120 15.00 -4.40 -12.75
C CYS A 120 14.79 -5.72 -13.52
N LYS A 121 14.81 -5.68 -14.85
CA LYS A 121 14.60 -6.89 -15.70
C LYS A 121 15.69 -7.95 -15.51
N ASP A 122 16.90 -7.53 -15.19
CA ASP A 122 18.05 -8.38 -14.86
C ASP A 122 18.23 -8.63 -13.34
N GLY A 123 17.29 -8.19 -12.51
CA GLY A 123 17.37 -8.31 -11.06
C GLY A 123 17.14 -9.73 -10.52
N SER A 124 17.36 -9.89 -9.21
CA SER A 124 17.04 -11.11 -8.49
C SER A 124 15.56 -11.49 -8.63
N PRO A 125 15.24 -12.78 -8.76
CA PRO A 125 13.86 -13.25 -8.90
C PRO A 125 13.01 -12.92 -7.67
N ARG A 126 11.69 -12.84 -7.87
CA ARG A 126 10.73 -12.62 -6.80
C ARG A 126 10.64 -13.87 -5.91
N GLU A 127 11.00 -13.73 -4.64
CA GLU A 127 10.94 -14.79 -3.63
C GLU A 127 9.93 -14.42 -2.53
N PHE A 128 9.04 -15.36 -2.19
CA PHE A 128 8.05 -15.15 -1.13
C PHE A 128 8.13 -16.23 -0.05
N GLU A 129 7.96 -15.83 1.20
CA GLU A 129 7.70 -16.71 2.33
C GLU A 129 6.29 -16.43 2.87
N GLY A 130 5.30 -17.16 2.36
CA GLY A 130 3.88 -16.92 2.65
C GLY A 130 3.45 -15.53 2.16
N ARG A 131 3.27 -14.60 3.11
CA ARG A 131 2.91 -13.20 2.84
C ARG A 131 4.09 -12.25 3.06
N TYR A 132 5.33 -12.67 2.87
CA TYR A 132 6.50 -11.81 2.99
C TYR A 132 7.32 -11.86 1.71
N ARG A 133 7.73 -10.69 1.19
CA ARG A 133 8.74 -10.58 0.13
C ARG A 133 10.12 -10.81 0.75
N ILE A 134 10.92 -11.69 0.16
CA ILE A 134 12.27 -11.96 0.65
C ILE A 134 13.28 -11.15 -0.17
N TYR A 135 14.10 -10.37 0.52
CA TYR A 135 15.24 -9.64 -0.05
C TYR A 135 16.53 -10.22 0.49
N ARG A 136 17.29 -10.90 -0.38
CA ARG A 136 18.63 -11.41 -0.06
C ARG A 136 19.66 -10.34 -0.40
N ILE A 137 20.15 -9.66 0.63
CA ILE A 137 21.10 -8.56 0.45
C ILE A 137 22.46 -9.16 0.06
N PRO A 138 23.03 -8.79 -1.10
CA PRO A 138 24.35 -9.26 -1.48
C PRO A 138 25.45 -8.61 -0.62
N ALA A 139 26.66 -9.17 -0.66
CA ALA A 139 27.78 -8.68 0.15
C ALA A 139 28.20 -7.22 -0.15
N ASN A 140 27.85 -6.69 -1.33
CA ASN A 140 28.08 -5.29 -1.69
C ASN A 140 26.98 -4.34 -1.17
N GLY A 141 25.88 -4.86 -0.61
CA GLY A 141 24.75 -4.08 -0.12
C GLY A 141 23.78 -3.58 -1.20
N ILE A 142 23.99 -3.91 -2.48
CA ILE A 142 23.14 -3.43 -3.59
C ILE A 142 22.37 -4.61 -4.16
N LEU A 143 21.04 -4.58 -4.00
CA LEU A 143 20.13 -5.58 -4.55
C LEU A 143 19.29 -4.98 -5.68
N LYS A 144 19.51 -5.45 -6.91
CA LYS A 144 18.55 -5.24 -8.01
C LYS A 144 17.47 -6.32 -7.92
N SER A 145 16.20 -5.95 -7.98
CA SER A 145 15.08 -6.86 -7.78
C SER A 145 14.03 -6.76 -8.90
N LYS A 146 13.42 -7.90 -9.23
CA LYS A 146 12.24 -8.00 -10.09
C LYS A 146 10.92 -7.72 -9.36
N PHE A 147 10.97 -7.38 -8.07
CA PHE A 147 9.79 -6.90 -7.37
C PHE A 147 9.38 -5.53 -7.90
N ASP A 148 8.08 -5.36 -8.16
CA ASP A 148 7.48 -4.06 -8.41
C ASP A 148 7.38 -3.28 -7.08
N PHE A 149 7.39 -1.95 -7.14
CA PHE A 149 7.29 -1.13 -5.93
C PHE A 149 5.93 -1.31 -5.25
N ALA A 150 5.95 -1.70 -3.96
CA ALA A 150 4.75 -2.04 -3.18
C ALA A 150 4.03 -0.84 -2.53
N GLY A 151 4.47 0.40 -2.79
CA GLY A 151 3.87 1.60 -2.21
C GLY A 151 4.35 1.97 -0.80
N SER A 152 5.24 1.19 -0.18
CA SER A 152 5.89 1.55 1.08
C SER A 152 7.41 1.70 0.88
N SER A 153 7.87 2.95 0.93
CA SER A 153 9.26 3.24 1.30
C SER A 153 9.49 2.69 2.71
N PHE A 154 10.60 1.95 2.90
CA PHE A 154 11.07 1.35 4.15
C PHE A 154 10.02 1.31 5.31
N ASP A 155 9.34 0.17 5.49
CA ASP A 155 8.36 -0.04 6.59
C ASP A 155 8.99 -0.83 7.74
N HIS A 156 9.49 -0.12 8.76
CA HIS A 156 10.03 -0.71 10.00
C HIS A 156 9.03 -1.65 10.70
N LEU A 157 7.76 -1.25 10.81
CA LEU A 157 6.78 -1.90 11.68
C LEU A 157 6.34 -3.28 11.19
N HIS A 158 6.39 -3.51 9.87
CA HIS A 158 5.92 -4.75 9.25
C HIS A 158 7.03 -5.56 8.57
N SER A 159 8.26 -5.04 8.58
CA SER A 159 9.43 -5.74 8.06
C SER A 159 10.12 -6.58 9.13
N ARG A 160 10.89 -7.57 8.69
CA ARG A 160 11.73 -8.39 9.56
C ARG A 160 13.15 -8.41 9.03
N PHE A 161 14.12 -8.28 9.94
CA PHE A 161 15.54 -8.25 9.60
C PHE A 161 16.23 -9.46 10.21
N PHE A 162 17.03 -10.16 9.42
CA PHE A 162 17.82 -11.29 9.87
C PHE A 162 19.24 -11.20 9.36
N TYR A 163 20.21 -11.53 10.21
CA TYR A 163 21.51 -11.96 9.74
C TYR A 163 21.42 -13.38 9.22
N VAL A 164 22.10 -13.65 8.11
CA VAL A 164 22.23 -14.99 7.53
C VAL A 164 23.69 -15.39 7.56
N LYS A 165 23.96 -16.53 8.18
CA LYS A 165 25.29 -17.13 8.12
C LYS A 165 25.53 -17.75 6.75
N GLN A 166 26.64 -17.43 6.11
CA GLN A 166 26.94 -17.90 4.75
C GLN A 166 27.22 -19.41 4.69
N ASP A 167 27.66 -20.00 5.79
CA ASP A 167 28.05 -21.41 5.91
C ASP A 167 26.87 -22.37 6.08
N THR A 168 25.85 -21.96 6.83
CA THR A 168 24.73 -22.80 7.28
C THR A 168 23.39 -22.34 6.73
N GLY A 169 23.28 -21.09 6.27
CA GLY A 169 22.01 -20.47 5.90
C GLY A 169 21.11 -20.19 7.10
N GLU A 170 21.61 -20.35 8.33
CA GLU A 170 20.89 -20.07 9.56
C GLU A 170 20.52 -18.58 9.63
N ARG A 171 19.28 -18.30 10.03
CA ARG A 171 18.74 -16.94 10.16
C ARG A 171 18.72 -16.53 11.63
N LEU A 172 19.45 -15.49 11.97
CA LEU A 172 19.47 -14.89 13.30
C LEU A 172 18.69 -13.57 13.27
N PRO A 173 17.63 -13.40 14.07
CA PRO A 173 16.85 -12.16 14.07
C PRO A 173 17.70 -10.99 14.54
N ILE A 174 17.60 -9.87 13.82
CA ILE A 174 18.17 -8.59 14.23
C ILE A 174 17.11 -7.90 15.09
N LEU A 175 17.45 -7.63 16.35
CA LEU A 175 16.53 -6.96 17.27
C LEU A 175 16.34 -5.51 16.80
N GLU A 176 15.09 -5.15 16.55
CA GLU A 176 14.66 -3.78 16.27
C GLU A 176 14.24 -3.12 17.59
N GLN A 177 14.48 -1.82 17.70
CA GLN A 177 14.33 -1.02 18.93
C GLN A 177 13.07 -1.35 19.76
N SER A 178 13.26 -1.47 21.07
CA SER A 178 12.18 -1.25 22.05
C SER A 178 11.85 0.24 22.11
N ASP A 179 10.56 0.59 22.22
CA ASP A 179 9.94 1.94 22.21
C ASP A 179 10.44 2.94 23.30
N ASP A 180 11.56 2.67 23.98
CA ASP A 180 12.11 3.41 25.13
C ASP A 180 13.11 4.52 24.75
N GLY A 181 13.01 5.11 23.56
CA GLY A 181 13.69 6.36 23.22
C GLY A 181 15.23 6.39 23.30
N LYS A 182 15.92 5.26 23.48
CA LYS A 182 17.39 5.15 23.45
C LYS A 182 17.84 4.68 22.08
N THR A 183 18.36 5.62 21.29
CA THR A 183 18.73 5.46 19.87
C THR A 183 20.12 4.84 19.66
N ASP A 184 20.84 4.53 20.74
CA ASP A 184 22.27 4.20 20.69
C ASP A 184 22.59 2.72 20.41
N ASP A 185 21.59 1.84 20.31
CA ASP A 185 21.76 0.39 20.06
C ASP A 185 21.04 -0.10 18.80
N LEU A 186 20.66 0.82 17.90
CA LEU A 186 19.97 0.50 16.66
C LEU A 186 20.90 -0.22 15.66
N GLN A 187 20.62 -1.49 15.40
CA GLN A 187 21.29 -2.26 14.37
C GLN A 187 20.76 -1.99 12.95
N ILE A 188 19.56 -1.39 12.80
CA ILE A 188 19.00 -1.02 11.49
C ILE A 188 18.44 0.39 11.58
N GLN A 189 18.83 1.26 10.64
CA GLN A 189 18.27 2.61 10.51
C GLN A 189 17.85 2.85 9.05
N GLY A 190 16.55 3.09 8.83
CA GLY A 190 16.04 3.52 7.54
C GLY A 190 16.68 4.85 7.12
N LEU A 191 17.10 4.92 5.87
CA LEU A 191 17.54 6.17 5.26
C LEU A 191 16.35 6.78 4.52
N TRP A 192 16.26 8.11 4.57
CA TRP A 192 15.29 8.88 3.77
C TRP A 192 16.04 9.79 2.78
N SER A 193 17.30 9.45 2.49
CA SER A 193 18.24 10.35 1.81
C SER A 193 18.19 10.23 0.29
N LEU A 194 17.77 9.09 -0.26
CA LEU A 194 17.50 8.95 -1.69
C LEU A 194 16.02 9.21 -1.94
N GLN A 195 15.64 10.49 -2.02
CA GLN A 195 14.38 10.89 -2.70
C GLN A 195 14.48 10.73 -4.23
N LEU A 196 15.41 9.89 -4.70
CA LEU A 196 15.70 9.66 -6.11
C LEU A 196 14.71 8.61 -6.62
N GLN A 197 13.69 9.09 -7.32
CA GLN A 197 12.80 8.23 -8.09
C GLN A 197 13.58 7.70 -9.28
N SER A 198 13.83 6.38 -9.32
CA SER A 198 14.20 5.70 -10.56
C SER A 198 12.91 5.14 -11.15
N ASN A 199 12.55 5.52 -12.38
CA ASN A 199 11.31 5.11 -13.04
C ASN A 199 10.00 5.44 -12.29
N GLY A 200 10.01 6.41 -11.36
CA GLY A 200 8.85 6.71 -10.51
C GLY A 200 8.69 5.76 -9.32
N GLU A 201 9.61 4.82 -9.14
CA GLU A 201 9.69 3.92 -7.98
C GLU A 201 10.74 4.43 -6.99
N THR A 202 10.42 4.36 -5.69
CA THR A 202 11.36 4.73 -4.63
C THR A 202 12.14 3.49 -4.21
N PRO A 203 13.48 3.49 -4.27
CA PRO A 203 14.26 2.37 -3.74
C PRO A 203 14.09 2.26 -2.22
N ILE A 204 14.37 1.08 -1.66
CA ILE A 204 14.46 0.90 -0.21
C ILE A 204 15.93 1.09 0.18
N ASP A 205 16.22 2.04 1.07
CA ASP A 205 17.57 2.25 1.60
C ASP A 205 17.63 2.32 3.13
N PHE A 206 18.65 1.69 3.70
CA PHE A 206 18.87 1.61 5.16
C PHE A 206 20.33 1.30 5.49
N ILE A 207 20.72 1.48 6.75
CA ILE A 207 22.06 1.18 7.27
C ILE A 207 21.98 0.06 8.30
N VAL A 208 22.98 -0.83 8.25
CA VAL A 208 23.19 -1.95 9.19
C VAL A 208 24.34 -1.65 10.15
N ASP A 209 24.07 -1.81 11.44
CA ASP A 209 24.94 -1.69 12.63
C ASP A 209 25.62 -0.32 12.78
N LYS A 210 24.88 0.62 13.37
CA LYS A 210 25.36 1.97 13.61
C LYS A 210 26.14 2.03 14.92
N LYS A 211 27.46 1.90 14.85
CA LYS A 211 28.36 2.37 15.92
C LYS A 211 29.00 3.71 15.55
N GLY A 212 28.37 4.81 15.97
CA GLY A 212 29.02 6.11 16.14
C GLY A 212 29.63 6.81 14.91
N GLN A 213 29.41 6.35 13.68
CA GLN A 213 29.83 7.06 12.46
C GLN A 213 28.74 8.02 11.94
N ASP A 214 29.15 9.15 11.38
CA ASP A 214 28.26 10.17 10.85
C ASP A 214 27.46 9.61 9.65
N LEU A 215 26.14 9.77 9.70
CA LEU A 215 25.24 9.39 8.60
C LEU A 215 25.64 10.05 7.28
N GLN A 216 26.27 11.23 7.35
CA GLN A 216 26.75 11.94 6.17
C GLN A 216 27.91 11.22 5.46
N ASP A 217 28.76 10.50 6.19
CA ASP A 217 29.88 9.77 5.60
C ASP A 217 29.36 8.61 4.72
N TYR A 218 28.40 7.83 5.23
CA TYR A 218 27.74 6.76 4.48
C TYR A 218 26.94 7.26 3.27
N GLN A 219 26.38 8.47 3.37
CA GLN A 219 25.67 9.07 2.24
C GLN A 219 26.62 9.42 1.11
N LYS A 220 27.84 9.87 1.42
CA LYS A 220 28.78 10.40 0.43
C LYS A 220 29.69 9.34 -0.18
N GLU A 221 30.14 8.36 0.59
CA GLU A 221 31.20 7.42 0.17
C GLU A 221 30.79 6.50 -0.98
N ARG A 222 29.49 6.20 -1.14
CA ARG A 222 28.98 5.27 -2.16
C ARG A 222 27.82 5.80 -2.99
N PHE A 223 27.57 7.11 -2.96
CA PHE A 223 26.45 7.73 -3.66
C PHE A 223 26.46 7.40 -5.16
N ASP A 224 27.61 7.55 -5.81
CA ASP A 224 27.74 7.35 -7.26
C ASP A 224 27.48 5.89 -7.67
N GLU A 225 27.88 4.93 -6.83
CA GLU A 225 27.63 3.50 -7.08
C GLU A 225 26.13 3.17 -6.97
N PHE A 226 25.47 3.74 -5.97
CA PHE A 226 24.02 3.61 -5.79
C PHE A 226 23.24 4.28 -6.92
N GLN A 227 23.65 5.48 -7.33
CA GLN A 227 23.04 6.17 -8.46
C GLN A 227 23.18 5.36 -9.75
N LYS A 228 24.38 4.86 -10.01
CA LYS A 228 24.62 3.99 -11.17
C LYS A 228 23.76 2.74 -11.16
N ALA A 229 23.59 2.08 -10.00
CA ALA A 229 22.74 0.90 -9.90
C ALA A 229 21.26 1.19 -10.21
N MET A 230 20.78 2.40 -9.87
CA MET A 230 19.45 2.87 -10.22
C MET A 230 19.32 3.20 -11.71
N ASP A 231 20.33 3.85 -12.30
CA ASP A 231 20.35 4.22 -13.72
C ASP A 231 20.46 2.98 -14.63
N ASP A 232 21.24 1.98 -14.23
CA ASP A 232 21.35 0.69 -14.93
C ASP A 232 20.01 -0.06 -14.97
N CYS A 233 19.16 0.16 -13.96
CA CYS A 233 17.85 -0.48 -13.85
C CYS A 233 16.80 0.27 -14.68
N SER A 234 16.89 1.61 -14.74
CA SER A 234 15.94 2.45 -15.47
C SER A 234 16.05 2.32 -16.99
N THR A 235 17.23 1.96 -17.49
CA THR A 235 17.55 1.90 -18.92
C THR A 235 17.17 0.56 -19.59
N GLN A 236 16.54 -0.37 -18.88
CA GLN A 236 16.27 -1.75 -19.35
C GLN A 236 14.91 -1.99 -20.00
#